data_AF-G9A3D4-F1
#
_entry.id   AF-G9A3D4-F1
#
_cell.length_a   1.000
_cell.length_b   1.000
_cell.length_c   1.000
_cell.angle_alpha   90.00
_cell.angle_beta   90.00
_cell.angle_gamma   90.00
#
_symmetry.space_group_name_H-M   'P 1'
#
loop_
_entity.id
_entity.type
_entity.pdbx_description
1 polymer ?
#
loop_
_entity_poly.entity_id
_entity_poly.type
_entity_poly.pdbx_seq_one_letter_code
_entity_poly.pdbx_strand_id
1 'polypeptide(L)' 'MPLSKTGAELLFELISQRYERGATLITSNLPFDEWTETLGSERLTGALLDRITHHVNILEMNGDSYRLAQSRARKAG' A
#
# COMPACT_ATOMS: atom_id res chain seq x y z
N MET A 1 8.07 -10.50 -0.74
CA MET A 1 8.63 -10.84 0.59
C MET A 1 7.69 -10.26 1.62
N PRO A 2 7.07 -11.07 2.50
CA PRO A 2 6.26 -10.55 3.59
C PRO A 2 7.10 -9.71 4.54
N LEU A 3 6.47 -8.76 5.21
CA LEU A 3 7.12 -8.00 6.27
C LEU A 3 7.50 -8.94 7.42
N SER A 4 8.59 -8.61 8.11
CA SER A 4 8.84 -9.21 9.42
C SER A 4 7.69 -8.83 10.36
N LYS A 5 7.41 -9.68 11.36
CA LYS A 5 6.38 -9.41 12.36
C LYS A 5 6.53 -8.01 12.97
N THR A 6 7.75 -7.66 13.38
CA THR A 6 8.07 -6.33 13.93
C THR A 6 7.84 -5.23 12.91
N GLY A 7 8.16 -5.44 11.63
CA GLY A 7 7.89 -4.46 10.58
C GLY A 7 6.40 -4.19 10.39
N ALA A 8 5.57 -5.24 10.43
CA ALA A 8 4.11 -5.11 10.35
C ALA A 8 3.53 -4.39 11.57
N GLU A 9 4.02 -4.69 12.77
CA GLU A 9 3.62 -4.02 14.02
C GLU A 9 3.98 -2.52 14.01
N LEU A 10 5.20 -2.17 13.58
CA LEU A 10 5.64 -0.78 13.45
C LEU A 10 4.82 0.00 12.42
N LEU A 11 4.51 -0.61 11.28
CA LEU A 11 3.65 0.01 10.27
C LEU A 11 2.24 0.26 10.84
N PHE A 12 1.69 -0.70 11.57
CA PHE A 12 0.39 -0.54 12.23
C PHE A 12 0.41 0.57 13.27
N GLU A 13 1.46 0.66 14.09
CA GLU A 13 1.61 1.72 15.07
C GLU A 13 1.69 3.10 14.39
N LEU A 14 2.50 3.23 13.34
CA LEU A 14 2.62 4.47 12.56
C LEU A 14 1.26 4.91 12.00
N ILE A 15 0.54 4.00 11.35
CA ILE A 15 -0.79 4.30 10.79
C ILE A 15 -1.78 4.65 11.90
N SER A 16 -1.74 3.93 13.02
CA SER A 16 -2.60 4.22 14.18
C SER A 16 -2.34 5.60 14.78
N GLN A 17 -1.08 6.04 14.82
CA GLN A 17 -0.72 7.38 15.32
C GLN A 17 -1.14 8.49 14.34
N ARG A 18 -1.21 8.22 13.04
CA ARG A 18 -1.64 9.20 12.03
C ARG A 18 -3.14 9.24 11.80
N TYR A 19 -3.84 8.15 12.08
CA TYR A 19 -5.29 8.04 11.97
C TYR A 19 -5.98 9.22 12.67
N GLU A 20 -6.87 9.92 11.96
CA GLU A 20 -7.59 11.14 12.39
C GLU A 20 -6.70 12.34 12.80
N ARG A 21 -5.38 12.27 12.63
CA ARG A 21 -4.43 13.32 13.03
C ARG A 21 -3.66 13.94 11.87
N GLY A 22 -3.53 13.25 10.74
CA GLY A 22 -2.86 13.80 9.57
C GLY A 22 -3.09 12.99 8.29
N ALA A 23 -3.07 13.69 7.16
CA ALA A 23 -3.17 13.06 5.84
C ALA A 23 -2.02 12.08 5.60
N THR A 24 -2.32 10.94 4.99
CA THR A 24 -1.34 9.88 4.69
C THR A 24 -1.59 9.40 3.27
N LEU A 25 -0.55 9.43 2.43
CA LEU A 25 -0.58 8.87 1.08
C LEU A 25 0.06 7.49 1.11
N ILE A 26 -0.65 6.49 0.60
CA ILE A 26 -0.17 5.10 0.49
C ILE A 26 -0.26 4.69 -0.97
N THR A 27 0.80 4.10 -1.48
CA THR A 27 0.84 3.49 -2.82
C THR A 27 1.06 2.00 -2.66
N SER A 28 0.22 1.18 -3.28
CA SER A 28 0.38 -0.27 -3.33
C SER A 28 0.15 -0.73 -4.76
N ASN A 29 0.94 -1.71 -5.20
CA ASN A 29 0.67 -2.46 -6.42
C ASN A 29 -0.10 -3.77 -6.14
N LEU A 30 -0.47 -4.01 -4.87
CA LEU A 30 -1.23 -5.17 -4.43
C LEU A 30 -2.66 -4.74 -4.05
N PRO A 31 -3.68 -5.50 -4.48
CA PRO A 31 -5.05 -5.32 -4.03
C PRO A 31 -5.16 -5.63 -2.52
N PHE A 32 -6.19 -5.11 -1.84
CA PHE A 32 -6.29 -5.17 -0.37
C PHE A 32 -6.41 -6.59 0.20
N ASP A 33 -7.00 -7.52 -0.55
CA ASP A 33 -7.10 -8.94 -0.19
C ASP A 33 -5.73 -9.63 -0.09
N GLU A 34 -4.74 -9.18 -0.87
CA GLU A 34 -3.36 -9.69 -0.80
C GLU A 34 -2.53 -9.10 0.35
N TRP A 35 -3.05 -8.11 1.09
CA TRP A 35 -2.27 -7.46 2.16
C TRP A 35 -2.04 -8.37 3.36
N THR A 36 -2.92 -9.35 3.59
CA THR A 36 -2.75 -10.33 4.67
C THR A 36 -1.48 -11.16 4.47
N GLU A 37 -1.14 -11.51 3.23
CA GLU A 37 0.09 -12.21 2.92
C GLU A 37 1.33 -11.35 3.20
N THR A 38 1.21 -10.04 2.97
CA THR A 38 2.30 -9.09 3.19
C THR A 38 2.50 -8.77 4.67
N LEU A 39 1.42 -8.62 5.44
CA LEU A 39 1.45 -8.23 6.86
C LEU A 39 1.52 -9.44 7.81
N GLY A 40 1.24 -10.65 7.32
CA GLY A 40 1.38 -11.91 8.05
C GLY A 40 0.29 -12.18 9.10
N SER A 41 -0.74 -11.33 9.20
CA SER A 41 -1.86 -11.53 10.13
C SER A 41 -3.14 -10.89 9.61
N GLU A 42 -4.19 -11.70 9.49
CA GLU A 42 -5.52 -11.25 9.08
C GLU A 42 -6.08 -10.20 10.06
N ARG A 43 -5.93 -10.44 11.37
CA ARG A 43 -6.38 -9.50 12.41
C ARG A 43 -5.68 -8.15 12.31
N LEU A 44 -4.35 -8.14 12.14
CA LEU A 44 -3.57 -6.90 12.01
C LEU A 44 -3.95 -6.17 10.72
N THR A 45 -4.08 -6.91 9.63
CA THR A 45 -4.45 -6.38 8.31
C THR A 45 -5.83 -5.75 8.34
N GLY A 46 -6.83 -6.43 8.88
CA GLY A 46 -8.19 -5.89 9.03
C GLY A 46 -8.20 -4.60 9.85
N ALA A 47 -7.50 -4.57 10.98
CA ALA A 47 -7.39 -3.38 11.82
C ALA A 47 -6.64 -2.22 11.14
N LEU A 48 -5.66 -2.52 10.28
CA LEU A 48 -4.95 -1.51 9.48
C LEU A 48 -5.86 -0.95 8.40
N LEU A 49 -6.51 -1.84 7.63
CA LEU A 49 -7.43 -1.48 6.54
C LEU A 49 -8.57 -0.62 7.06
N ASP A 50 -9.20 -1.00 8.16
CA ASP A 50 -10.27 -0.23 8.84
C ASP A 50 -9.87 1.24 9.08
N ARG A 51 -8.65 1.47 9.59
CA ARG A 51 -8.14 2.82 9.83
C ARG A 51 -7.89 3.61 8.55
N ILE A 52 -7.26 2.99 7.55
CA ILE A 52 -6.89 3.72 6.32
C ILE A 52 -8.05 3.91 5.35
N THR A 53 -9.13 3.13 5.46
CA THR A 53 -10.29 3.22 4.56
C THR A 53 -11.44 4.05 5.13
N HIS A 54 -11.40 4.45 6.40
CA HIS A 54 -12.47 5.25 7.01
C HIS A 54 -12.62 6.65 6.37
N HIS A 55 -11.51 7.34 6.10
CA HIS A 55 -11.49 8.68 5.48
C HIS A 55 -10.50 8.73 4.31
N VAL A 56 -10.88 8.13 3.18
CA VAL A 56 -9.97 7.89 2.05
C VAL A 56 -10.54 8.30 0.70
N ASN A 57 -9.65 8.61 -0.22
CA ASN A 57 -9.93 8.59 -1.66
C ASN A 57 -9.04 7.52 -2.28
N ILE A 58 -9.65 6.49 -2.87
CA ILE A 58 -8.92 5.41 -3.54
C ILE A 58 -8.80 5.76 -5.02
N LEU A 59 -7.56 5.76 -5.50
CA LEU A 59 -7.25 6.01 -6.91
C LEU A 59 -6.66 4.74 -7.51
N GLU A 60 -7.44 4.08 -8.36
CA GLU A 60 -6.97 2.90 -9.10
C GLU A 60 -6.11 3.31 -10.29
N MET A 61 -4.88 2.81 -10.32
CA MET A 61 -3.89 3.15 -11.35
C MET A 61 -3.83 2.02 -12.39
N ASN A 62 -4.68 2.12 -13.43
CA ASN A 62 -4.81 1.10 -14.48
C ASN A 62 -4.07 1.46 -15.79
N GLY A 63 -3.10 2.37 -15.72
CA GLY A 63 -2.36 2.87 -16.89
C GLY A 63 -1.15 2.00 -17.27
N ASP A 64 -0.66 2.20 -18.50
CA ASP A 64 0.55 1.56 -18.97
C ASP A 64 1.79 1.99 -18.16
N SER A 65 2.78 1.09 -18.10
CA SER A 65 4.05 1.38 -17.43
C SER A 65 4.82 2.49 -18.17
N TYR A 66 4.92 3.66 -17.54
CA TYR A 66 5.76 4.76 -18.01
C TYR A 66 7.21 4.33 -18.24
N ARG A 67 7.76 3.46 -17.38
CA ARG A 67 9.12 2.93 -17.53
C ARG A 67 9.29 2.10 -18.80
N LEU A 68 8.29 1.29 -19.14
CA LEU A 68 8.31 0.48 -20.35
C LEU A 68 8.22 1.36 -21.60
N ALA A 69 7.33 2.36 -21.59
CA ALA A 69 7.19 3.31 -22.68
C ALA A 69 8.51 4.06 -22.96
N GLN A 70 9.18 4.57 -21.92
CA GLN A 70 10.48 5.23 -22.03
C GLN A 70 11.57 4.29 -22.57
N SER A 71 11.62 3.04 -22.09
CA SER A 71 12.58 2.04 -22.56
C SER A 71 12.39 1.71 -24.06
N ARG A 72 11.14 1.60 -24.51
CA ARG A 72 10.80 1.40 -25.93
C ARG A 72 11.22 2.60 -26.79
N ALA A 73 10.92 3.82 -26.34
CA ALA A 73 11.30 5.04 -27.04
C ALA A 73 12.82 5.16 -27.23
N ARG A 74 13.61 4.80 -26.19
CA ARG A 74 15.08 4.84 -26.26
C ARG A 74 15.68 3.82 -27.23
N LYS A 75 15.01 2.68 -27.48
CA LYS A 75 15.49 1.66 -28.43
C LYS A 75 15.15 1.97 -29.88
N ALA A 76 14.18 2.87 -30.12
CA ALA A 76 13.69 3.21 -31.44
C ALA A 76 14.45 4.39 -32.09
N GLY A 77 15.30 5.10 -31.32
CA GLY A 77 16.27 6.08 -31.82
C GLY A 77 17.68 5.50 -31.80
#